data_AF-Q0WX74-F1
#
_entry.id   AF-Q0WX74-F1
#
_cell.length_a   1.000
_cell.length_b   1.000
_cell.length_c   1.000
_cell.angle_alpha   90.00
_cell.angle_beta   90.00
_cell.angle_gamma   90.00
#
_symmetry.space_group_name_H-M   'P 1'
#
loop_
_entity.id
_entity.type
_entity.pdbx_description
1 polymer ?
#
loop_
_entity_poly.entity_id
_entity_poly.type
_entity_poly.pdbx_seq_one_letter_code
_entity_poly.pdbx_strand_id
1 'polypeptide(L)'
;DSDTGGQVKYVVELARALGSMPGVYRVDLLTRQVSSPDVDWSYGEPTEMLTPLSAEGFEEETGESSGSYIIRIPFGPKDQYIPKENLWPHIPEFVDGALNHVIQMSKVLGEQVGGGKPIWPVAIHGHYADAGDSAALLSGALNVPMLFTGHSLGRDKLEQLLKQGRQSRDEINATYKIMRRIEAEELSLDASEIVITSTRQEIDEQWRWYDGFDPILERKIRARIRRNVSCYGRFMPRMVVIPPGMEFHHIVPLDGDMDGETDTSEDHHPTPADPPIWTEIMRFFTNPRKPMILALARPDPKKNITTLVKAFGECRPLRELANLTLIMGNRDGIDDMSSTSASVLLSVLKLIDKHDLYGQVAYPKHHKQ
;
A
#
# COMPACT_ATOMS: atom_id res chain seq x y z
N ASP A 1 -4.67 8.20 -9.48
CA ASP A 1 -4.33 9.46 -8.76
C ASP A 1 -2.95 9.32 -8.10
N SER A 2 -2.43 10.37 -7.45
CA SER A 2 -1.08 10.36 -6.84
C SER A 2 -0.99 9.54 -5.55
N ASP A 3 -2.11 9.35 -4.83
CA ASP A 3 -2.13 8.74 -3.49
C ASP A 3 -2.56 7.27 -3.47
N THR A 4 -3.17 6.74 -4.55
CA THR A 4 -3.40 5.29 -4.70
C THR A 4 -2.08 4.61 -4.96
N GLY A 5 -1.63 3.67 -4.13
CA GLY A 5 -0.33 3.00 -4.27
C GLY A 5 -0.29 1.61 -3.63
N GLY A 6 0.88 1.19 -3.14
CA GLY A 6 1.04 -0.12 -2.50
C GLY A 6 0.13 -0.33 -1.29
N GLN A 7 -0.19 0.73 -0.55
CA GLN A 7 -1.17 0.70 0.54
C GLN A 7 -2.55 0.23 0.08
N VAL A 8 -3.06 0.76 -1.04
CA VAL A 8 -4.41 0.41 -1.53
C VAL A 8 -4.47 -1.07 -1.91
N LYS A 9 -3.46 -1.55 -2.63
CA LYS A 9 -3.33 -2.97 -2.96
C LYS A 9 -3.31 -3.83 -1.68
N TYR A 10 -2.49 -3.45 -0.70
CA TYR A 10 -2.39 -4.14 0.58
C TYR A 10 -3.75 -4.25 1.28
N VAL A 11 -4.47 -3.14 1.46
CA VAL A 11 -5.72 -3.15 2.28
C VAL A 11 -6.86 -3.87 1.57
N VAL A 12 -6.91 -3.81 0.23
CA VAL A 12 -7.92 -4.54 -0.55
C VAL A 12 -7.65 -6.05 -0.49
N GLU A 13 -6.40 -6.47 -0.68
CA GLU A 13 -6.03 -7.90 -0.55
C GLU A 13 -6.23 -8.41 0.88
N LEU A 14 -5.85 -7.61 1.88
CA LEU A 14 -6.11 -7.94 3.28
C LEU A 14 -7.61 -8.11 3.56
N ALA A 15 -8.45 -7.19 3.07
CA ALA A 15 -9.89 -7.27 3.27
C ALA A 15 -10.49 -8.53 2.62
N ARG A 16 -10.07 -8.89 1.40
CA ARG A 16 -10.48 -10.13 0.72
C ARG A 16 -10.05 -11.38 1.48
N ALA A 17 -8.79 -11.42 1.92
CA ALA A 17 -8.24 -12.54 2.67
C ALA A 17 -8.99 -12.72 3.99
N LEU A 18 -9.17 -11.64 4.77
CA LEU A 18 -9.94 -11.65 6.02
C LEU A 18 -11.39 -12.07 5.78
N GLY A 19 -12.03 -11.54 4.73
CA GLY A 19 -13.40 -11.88 4.38
C GLY A 19 -13.60 -13.36 3.99
N SER A 20 -12.52 -14.06 3.65
CA SER A 20 -12.51 -15.50 3.33
C SER A 20 -12.10 -16.37 4.52
N MET A 21 -11.72 -15.80 5.67
CA MET A 21 -11.27 -16.56 6.83
C MET A 21 -12.45 -17.17 7.62
N PRO A 22 -12.37 -18.45 8.02
CA PRO A 22 -13.34 -19.04 8.94
C PRO A 22 -13.49 -18.21 10.22
N GLY A 23 -14.74 -17.90 10.59
CA GLY A 23 -15.07 -17.09 11.76
C GLY A 23 -15.13 -15.58 11.52
N VAL A 24 -14.75 -15.10 10.32
CA VAL A 24 -14.97 -13.70 9.93
C VAL A 24 -16.26 -13.60 9.13
N TYR A 25 -17.27 -12.96 9.71
CA TYR A 25 -18.59 -12.82 9.09
C TYR A 25 -18.63 -11.74 7.99
N ARG A 26 -17.90 -10.64 8.22
CA ARG A 26 -17.91 -9.45 7.36
C ARG A 26 -16.66 -8.59 7.59
N VAL A 27 -16.15 -7.99 6.51
CA VAL A 27 -15.11 -6.97 6.52
C VAL A 27 -15.59 -5.75 5.75
N ASP A 28 -15.57 -4.57 6.39
CA ASP A 28 -15.86 -3.29 5.74
C ASP A 28 -14.59 -2.44 5.66
N LEU A 29 -14.11 -2.20 4.44
CA LEU A 29 -13.02 -1.28 4.12
C LEU A 29 -13.59 0.12 3.89
N LEU A 30 -13.50 0.97 4.91
CA LEU A 30 -14.03 2.34 4.85
C LEU A 30 -13.06 3.28 4.15
N THR A 31 -13.56 4.10 3.22
CA THR A 31 -12.77 5.12 2.51
C THR A 31 -13.64 6.32 2.13
N ARG A 32 -13.05 7.34 1.50
CA ARG A 32 -13.77 8.53 1.03
C ARG A 32 -14.59 8.25 -0.23
N GLN A 33 -15.82 8.76 -0.28
CA GLN A 33 -16.60 8.86 -1.51
C GLN A 33 -16.23 10.12 -2.29
N VAL A 34 -15.93 9.97 -3.58
CA VAL A 34 -15.51 11.08 -4.45
C VAL A 34 -16.32 11.03 -5.74
N SER A 35 -17.07 12.08 -6.05
CA SER A 35 -17.86 12.21 -7.28
C SER A 35 -17.28 13.30 -8.18
N SER A 36 -15.98 13.22 -8.44
CA SER A 36 -15.27 14.18 -9.29
C SER A 36 -15.11 13.63 -10.71
N PRO A 37 -15.23 14.46 -11.76
CA PRO A 37 -14.94 14.02 -13.13
C PRO A 37 -13.46 13.66 -13.35
N ASP A 38 -12.58 14.05 -12.43
CA ASP A 38 -11.13 13.81 -12.50
C ASP A 38 -10.72 12.40 -12.03
N VAL A 39 -11.66 11.63 -11.47
CA VAL A 39 -11.45 10.25 -11.02
C VAL A 39 -12.45 9.31 -11.70
N ASP A 40 -12.17 8.01 -11.64
CA ASP A 40 -13.10 7.01 -12.16
C ASP A 40 -14.43 7.06 -11.40
N TRP A 41 -15.53 6.88 -12.13
CA TRP A 41 -16.90 6.97 -11.60
C TRP A 41 -17.14 6.01 -10.43
N SER A 42 -16.43 4.88 -10.37
CA SER A 42 -16.50 3.91 -9.27
C SER A 42 -16.14 4.51 -7.90
N TYR A 43 -15.38 5.61 -7.84
CA TYR A 43 -15.09 6.33 -6.60
C TYR A 43 -16.34 6.97 -5.98
N GLY A 44 -17.37 7.18 -6.80
CA GLY A 44 -18.67 7.66 -6.38
C GLY A 44 -19.61 6.56 -5.87
N GLU A 45 -19.31 5.28 -6.13
CA GLU A 45 -20.18 4.17 -5.72
C GLU A 45 -20.11 3.96 -4.19
N PRO A 46 -21.23 4.15 -3.45
CA PRO A 46 -21.23 4.10 -1.99
C PRO A 46 -20.76 2.76 -1.43
N THR A 47 -20.98 1.67 -2.16
CA THR A 47 -20.64 0.31 -1.73
C THR A 47 -20.22 -0.51 -2.92
N GLU A 48 -19.14 -1.27 -2.75
CA GLU A 48 -18.63 -2.21 -3.73
C GLU A 48 -18.26 -3.51 -3.02
N MET A 49 -18.75 -4.65 -3.52
CA MET A 49 -18.37 -5.95 -2.99
C MET A 49 -17.03 -6.37 -3.58
N LEU A 50 -16.09 -6.76 -2.73
CA LEU A 50 -14.83 -7.34 -3.15
C LEU A 50 -15.04 -8.84 -3.36
N THR A 51 -14.79 -9.31 -4.58
CA THR A 51 -14.88 -10.72 -4.94
C THR A 51 -13.94 -11.57 -4.08
N PRO A 52 -14.41 -12.68 -3.48
CA PRO A 52 -13.55 -13.61 -2.75
C PRO A 52 -12.46 -14.24 -3.62
N LEU A 53 -11.35 -14.65 -3.02
CA LEU A 53 -10.23 -15.30 -3.71
C LEU A 53 -10.59 -16.70 -4.25
N SER A 54 -11.62 -17.34 -3.70
CA SER A 54 -11.98 -18.75 -3.96
C SER A 54 -13.04 -18.98 -5.03
N ALA A 55 -13.32 -18.02 -5.90
CA ALA A 55 -14.27 -18.23 -7.01
C ALA A 55 -13.83 -19.34 -7.99
N GLU A 56 -12.56 -19.78 -7.93
CA GLU A 56 -12.06 -20.97 -8.61
C GLU A 56 -11.26 -21.85 -7.62
N GLY A 57 -11.91 -22.83 -6.96
CA GLY A 57 -11.21 -24.04 -6.49
C GLY A 57 -11.14 -24.36 -4.98
N PHE A 58 -11.79 -23.62 -4.07
CA PHE A 58 -11.88 -24.01 -2.65
C PHE A 58 -13.34 -24.00 -2.17
N GLU A 59 -14.07 -25.07 -2.45
CA GLU A 59 -15.52 -25.19 -2.16
C GLU A 59 -15.87 -25.64 -0.72
N GLU A 60 -14.90 -25.96 0.16
CA GLU A 60 -15.25 -26.69 1.41
C GLU A 60 -15.16 -25.92 2.74
N GLU A 61 -14.71 -24.66 2.80
CA GLU A 61 -14.64 -23.91 4.08
C GLU A 61 -15.07 -22.43 4.02
N THR A 62 -16.01 -22.06 3.15
CA THR A 62 -16.65 -20.74 3.24
C THR A 62 -17.77 -20.78 4.29
N GLY A 63 -17.60 -20.05 5.38
CA GLY A 63 -18.63 -19.92 6.42
C GLY A 63 -19.93 -19.28 5.88
N GLU A 64 -21.03 -19.48 6.61
CA GLU A 64 -22.40 -19.08 6.22
C GLU A 64 -22.60 -17.58 5.91
N SER A 65 -21.59 -16.74 6.18
CA SER A 65 -21.45 -15.41 5.59
C SER A 65 -19.98 -15.03 5.52
N SER A 66 -19.47 -14.91 4.31
CA SER A 66 -18.12 -14.45 3.99
C SER A 66 -18.26 -13.26 3.04
N GLY A 67 -17.89 -12.06 3.46
CA GLY A 67 -18.07 -10.87 2.63
C GLY A 67 -17.14 -9.73 2.99
N SER A 68 -16.44 -9.23 2.00
CA SER A 68 -15.60 -8.03 2.11
C SER A 68 -16.15 -6.93 1.20
N TYR A 69 -16.27 -5.71 1.72
CA TYR A 69 -16.89 -4.59 1.02
C TYR A 69 -16.01 -3.34 1.12
N ILE A 70 -15.90 -2.58 0.03
CA ILE A 70 -15.47 -1.18 0.09
C ILE A 70 -16.71 -0.35 0.40
N ILE A 71 -16.65 0.43 1.47
CA ILE A 71 -17.70 1.36 1.88
C ILE A 71 -17.15 2.78 1.76
N ARG A 72 -17.77 3.58 0.89
CA ARG A 72 -17.32 4.94 0.62
C ARG A 72 -18.18 5.93 1.39
N ILE A 73 -17.60 6.56 2.40
CA ILE A 73 -18.24 7.55 3.25
C ILE A 73 -18.10 8.94 2.61
N PRO A 74 -19.20 9.67 2.37
CA PRO A 74 -19.13 11.05 1.88
C PRO A 74 -18.59 11.96 2.98
N PHE A 75 -17.51 12.69 2.67
CA PHE A 75 -17.02 13.77 3.51
C PHE A 75 -16.18 14.77 2.71
N GLY A 76 -16.18 16.02 3.19
CA GLY A 76 -15.60 17.15 2.49
C GLY A 76 -16.26 17.40 1.12
N PRO A 77 -15.69 18.31 0.32
CA PRO A 77 -16.20 18.63 -1.01
C PRO A 77 -16.36 17.41 -1.95
N LYS A 78 -17.61 17.06 -2.26
CA LYS A 78 -17.96 15.84 -3.03
C LYS A 78 -17.37 15.78 -4.44
N ASP A 79 -17.36 16.92 -5.13
CA ASP A 79 -17.08 16.98 -6.57
C ASP A 79 -15.58 17.17 -6.88
N GLN A 80 -14.71 17.06 -5.87
CA GLN A 80 -13.27 17.21 -6.02
C GLN A 80 -12.46 16.13 -5.28
N TYR A 81 -11.35 15.76 -5.91
CA TYR A 81 -10.30 15.01 -5.24
C TYR A 81 -9.57 15.89 -4.23
N ILE A 82 -9.34 15.37 -3.03
CA ILE A 82 -8.60 16.06 -1.96
C ILE A 82 -7.33 15.25 -1.72
N PRO A 83 -6.13 15.82 -1.96
CA PRO A 83 -4.88 15.16 -1.62
C PRO A 83 -4.82 14.82 -0.13
N LYS A 84 -4.16 13.72 0.23
CA LYS A 84 -4.08 13.25 1.63
C LYS A 84 -3.56 14.32 2.61
N GLU A 85 -2.64 15.18 2.18
CA GLU A 85 -2.10 16.27 3.00
C GLU A 85 -3.18 17.28 3.42
N ASN A 86 -4.31 17.34 2.72
CA ASN A 86 -5.40 18.28 2.96
C ASN A 86 -6.66 17.62 3.54
N LEU A 87 -6.63 16.32 3.87
CA LEU A 87 -7.78 15.62 4.45
C LEU A 87 -8.03 15.96 5.93
N TRP A 88 -7.01 16.42 6.66
CA TRP A 88 -7.06 16.64 8.12
C TRP A 88 -8.27 17.42 8.63
N PRO A 89 -8.72 18.52 8.00
CA PRO A 89 -9.89 19.27 8.47
C PRO A 89 -11.21 18.49 8.37
N HIS A 90 -11.26 17.43 7.55
CA HIS A 90 -12.45 16.64 7.28
C HIS A 90 -12.48 15.27 8.00
N ILE A 91 -11.44 14.95 8.77
CA ILE A 91 -11.38 13.70 9.55
C ILE A 91 -12.58 13.55 10.50
N PRO A 92 -13.02 14.58 11.25
CA PRO A 92 -14.20 14.45 12.11
C PRO A 92 -15.48 14.10 11.33
N GLU A 93 -15.66 14.67 10.14
CA GLU A 93 -16.82 14.38 9.28
C GLU A 93 -16.79 12.92 8.78
N PHE A 94 -15.61 12.41 8.43
CA PHE A 94 -15.43 10.99 8.11
C PHE A 94 -15.78 10.10 9.30
N VAL A 95 -15.32 10.45 10.51
CA VAL A 95 -15.61 9.69 11.74
C VAL A 95 -17.11 9.64 12.02
N ASP A 96 -17.82 10.75 11.89
CA ASP A 96 -19.28 10.78 12.07
C ASP A 96 -20.00 9.87 11.06
N GLY A 97 -19.61 9.93 9.78
CA GLY A 97 -20.16 9.07 8.73
C GLY A 97 -19.84 7.59 8.94
N ALA A 98 -18.61 7.27 9.31
CA ALA A 98 -18.15 5.92 9.62
C ALA A 98 -18.87 5.34 10.86
N LEU A 99 -19.04 6.15 11.91
CA LEU A 99 -19.75 5.75 13.11
C LEU A 99 -21.22 5.42 12.80
N ASN A 100 -21.88 6.25 11.99
CA ASN A 100 -23.25 5.97 11.54
C ASN A 100 -23.34 4.66 10.75
N HIS A 101 -22.40 4.42 9.82
CA HIS A 101 -22.33 3.14 9.09
C HIS A 101 -22.17 1.95 10.04
N VAL A 102 -21.22 2.01 10.98
CA VAL A 102 -20.99 0.93 11.95
C VAL A 102 -22.23 0.66 12.81
N ILE A 103 -22.90 1.70 13.31
CA ILE A 103 -24.13 1.56 14.11
C ILE A 103 -25.26 0.94 13.28
N GLN A 104 -25.42 1.35 12.01
CA GLN A 104 -26.42 0.80 11.12
C GLN A 104 -26.14 -0.69 10.83
N MET A 105 -24.90 -1.02 10.47
CA MET A 105 -24.50 -2.40 10.21
C MET A 105 -24.62 -3.26 11.47
N SER A 106 -24.30 -2.72 12.63
CA SER A 106 -24.44 -3.42 13.90
C SER A 106 -25.88 -3.88 14.16
N LYS A 107 -26.87 -3.04 13.84
CA LYS A 107 -28.30 -3.37 13.93
C LYS A 107 -28.70 -4.42 12.89
N VAL A 108 -28.33 -4.20 11.63
CA VAL A 108 -28.66 -5.11 10.51
C VAL A 108 -28.11 -6.52 10.77
N LEU A 109 -26.83 -6.62 11.14
CA LEU A 109 -26.21 -7.90 11.49
C LEU A 109 -26.83 -8.50 12.75
N GLY A 110 -27.23 -7.66 13.70
CA GLY A 110 -27.96 -8.09 14.89
C GLY A 110 -29.28 -8.78 14.56
N GLU A 111 -30.05 -8.26 13.62
CA GLU A 111 -31.30 -8.86 13.14
C GLU A 111 -31.05 -10.14 12.33
N GLN A 112 -30.03 -10.15 11.48
CA GLN A 112 -29.73 -11.29 10.60
C GLN A 112 -29.14 -12.49 11.35
N VAL A 113 -28.16 -12.26 12.22
CA VAL A 113 -27.37 -13.33 12.86
C VAL A 113 -27.14 -13.16 14.35
N GLY A 114 -27.44 -11.98 14.91
CA GLY A 114 -27.27 -11.68 16.34
C GLY A 114 -28.47 -11.99 17.23
N GLY A 115 -29.51 -12.63 16.69
CA GLY A 115 -30.74 -12.91 17.44
C GLY A 115 -31.47 -11.65 17.93
N GLY A 116 -31.41 -10.57 17.14
CA GLY A 116 -31.99 -9.26 17.45
C GLY A 116 -31.13 -8.36 18.35
N LYS A 117 -29.92 -8.79 18.75
CA LYS A 117 -28.99 -7.97 19.53
C LYS A 117 -27.94 -7.32 18.63
N PRO A 118 -27.57 -6.04 18.85
CA PRO A 118 -26.54 -5.39 18.05
C PRO A 118 -25.22 -6.18 18.06
N ILE A 119 -24.62 -6.35 16.88
CA ILE A 119 -23.30 -6.97 16.73
C ILE A 119 -22.28 -5.87 16.47
N TRP A 120 -21.27 -5.76 17.32
CA TRP A 120 -20.21 -4.77 17.15
C TRP A 120 -19.01 -5.36 16.41
N PRO A 121 -18.22 -4.55 15.69
CA PRO A 121 -16.97 -5.04 15.12
C PRO A 121 -16.06 -5.54 16.23
N VAL A 122 -15.36 -6.64 15.97
CA VAL A 122 -14.39 -7.21 16.93
C VAL A 122 -13.13 -6.36 17.05
N ALA A 123 -12.82 -5.59 16.01
CA ALA A 123 -11.71 -4.67 15.98
C ALA A 123 -11.89 -3.61 14.87
N ILE A 124 -11.15 -2.50 14.98
CA ILE A 124 -11.01 -1.46 13.95
C ILE A 124 -9.54 -1.37 13.58
N HIS A 125 -9.22 -1.46 12.28
CA HIS A 125 -7.83 -1.43 11.81
C HIS A 125 -7.53 -0.15 11.02
N GLY A 126 -6.76 0.76 11.62
CA GLY A 126 -6.28 1.97 10.95
C GLY A 126 -5.11 1.68 10.00
N HIS A 127 -5.14 2.24 8.79
CA HIS A 127 -4.09 2.10 7.80
C HIS A 127 -3.61 3.45 7.29
N TYR A 128 -2.35 3.81 7.58
CA TYR A 128 -1.78 5.15 7.38
C TYR A 128 -2.34 6.19 8.37
N ALA A 129 -1.72 7.36 8.43
CA ALA A 129 -1.88 8.30 9.55
C ALA A 129 -3.29 8.89 9.69
N ASP A 130 -3.93 9.25 8.59
CA ASP A 130 -5.30 9.80 8.55
C ASP A 130 -6.36 8.78 8.99
N ALA A 131 -6.27 7.54 8.48
CA ALA A 131 -7.15 6.47 8.91
C ALA A 131 -6.81 5.97 10.31
N GLY A 132 -5.56 6.08 10.75
CA GLY A 132 -5.15 5.83 12.15
C GLY A 132 -5.83 6.79 13.11
N ASP A 133 -5.79 8.08 12.83
CA ASP A 133 -6.49 9.11 13.60
C ASP A 133 -8.00 8.84 13.67
N SER A 134 -8.59 8.56 12.51
CA SER A 134 -10.01 8.19 12.41
C SER A 134 -10.33 6.93 13.22
N ALA A 135 -9.49 5.90 13.13
CA ALA A 135 -9.65 4.64 13.85
C ALA A 135 -9.52 4.82 15.36
N ALA A 136 -8.60 5.68 15.84
CA ALA A 136 -8.46 5.99 17.25
C ALA A 136 -9.74 6.61 17.83
N LEU A 137 -10.33 7.57 17.10
CA LEU A 137 -11.59 8.21 17.48
C LEU A 137 -12.76 7.22 17.46
N LEU A 138 -12.89 6.40 16.41
CA LEU A 138 -13.94 5.39 16.29
C LEU A 138 -13.82 4.30 17.36
N SER A 139 -12.60 3.81 17.58
CA SER A 139 -12.26 2.82 18.61
C SER A 139 -12.67 3.31 20.00
N GLY A 140 -12.31 4.55 20.34
CA GLY A 140 -12.68 5.17 21.61
C GLY A 140 -14.20 5.35 21.77
N ALA A 141 -14.89 5.81 20.71
CA ALA A 141 -16.33 6.02 20.74
C ALA A 141 -17.14 4.71 20.86
N LEU A 142 -16.67 3.65 20.22
CA LEU A 142 -17.33 2.34 20.19
C LEU A 142 -16.87 1.39 21.29
N ASN A 143 -15.77 1.72 21.98
CA ASN A 143 -15.08 0.84 22.92
C ASN A 143 -14.73 -0.52 22.30
N VAL A 144 -14.18 -0.48 21.08
CA VAL A 144 -13.76 -1.64 20.29
C VAL A 144 -12.24 -1.60 20.14
N PRO A 145 -11.51 -2.73 20.24
CA PRO A 145 -10.05 -2.74 20.09
C PRO A 145 -9.54 -2.14 18.76
N MET A 146 -8.51 -1.31 18.82
CA MET A 146 -7.83 -0.77 17.65
C MET A 146 -6.57 -1.58 17.28
N LEU A 147 -6.44 -1.88 15.99
CA LEU A 147 -5.19 -2.29 15.36
C LEU A 147 -4.69 -1.16 14.47
N PHE A 148 -3.37 -1.10 14.26
CA PHE A 148 -2.79 -0.07 13.41
C PHE A 148 -1.64 -0.57 12.54
N THR A 149 -1.60 -0.10 11.29
CA THR A 149 -0.48 -0.30 10.36
C THR A 149 -0.10 1.04 9.74
N GLY A 150 1.12 1.49 10.00
CA GLY A 150 1.57 2.82 9.56
C GLY A 150 1.81 2.94 8.06
N HIS A 151 2.28 1.88 7.38
CA HIS A 151 2.76 1.83 5.99
C HIS A 151 3.97 2.72 5.67
N SER A 152 3.93 3.98 6.09
CA SER A 152 5.00 4.96 6.04
C SER A 152 4.85 5.87 7.26
N LEU A 153 5.96 6.24 7.91
CA LEU A 153 5.93 7.06 9.12
C LEU A 153 6.37 8.51 8.86
N GLY A 154 5.70 9.45 9.52
CA GLY A 154 5.95 10.88 9.43
C GLY A 154 7.33 11.29 9.94
N ARG A 155 7.81 10.74 11.07
CA ARG A 155 9.15 11.07 11.61
C ARG A 155 10.28 10.64 10.65
N ASP A 156 10.20 9.43 10.08
CA ASP A 156 11.16 8.95 9.05
C ASP A 156 11.10 9.82 7.78
N LYS A 157 9.90 10.13 7.30
CA LYS A 157 9.71 11.01 6.14
C LYS A 157 10.28 12.40 6.36
N LEU A 158 10.10 12.99 7.55
CA LEU A 158 10.66 14.29 7.92
C LEU A 158 12.19 14.26 7.89
N GLU A 159 12.79 13.27 8.55
CA GLU A 159 14.24 13.12 8.60
C GLU A 159 14.85 12.97 7.19
N GLN A 160 14.22 12.16 6.33
CA GLN A 160 14.65 12.00 4.94
C GLN A 160 14.59 13.30 4.15
N LEU A 161 13.52 14.10 4.32
CA LEU A 161 13.39 15.39 3.63
C LEU A 161 14.41 16.42 4.13
N LEU A 162 14.66 16.46 5.44
CA LEU A 162 15.67 17.35 6.02
C LEU A 162 17.08 17.00 5.53
N LYS A 163 17.41 15.70 5.44
CA LYS A 163 18.70 15.24 4.90
C LYS A 163 18.94 15.63 3.44
N GLN A 164 17.89 15.82 2.65
CA GLN A 164 18.03 16.30 1.28
C GLN A 164 18.46 17.77 1.22
N GLY A 165 18.27 18.55 2.30
CA GLY A 165 18.70 19.94 2.40
C GLY A 165 18.03 20.91 1.42
N ARG A 166 16.93 20.51 0.76
CA ARG A 166 16.23 21.31 -0.26
C ARG A 166 15.18 22.25 0.31
N GLN A 167 14.64 21.92 1.48
CA GLN A 167 13.53 22.63 2.12
C GLN A 167 13.81 22.73 3.61
N SER A 168 13.42 23.85 4.21
CA SER A 168 13.40 24.03 5.66
C SER A 168 12.30 23.15 6.30
N ARG A 169 12.40 22.94 7.61
CA ARG A 169 11.37 22.21 8.37
C ARG A 169 9.98 22.82 8.21
N ASP A 170 9.90 24.15 8.18
CA ASP A 170 8.62 24.87 8.06
C ASP A 170 8.02 24.72 6.66
N GLU A 171 8.84 24.77 5.62
CA GLU A 171 8.40 24.51 4.24
C GLU A 171 7.91 23.06 4.08
N ILE A 172 8.65 22.10 4.64
CA ILE A 172 8.23 20.69 4.66
C ILE A 172 6.88 20.56 5.36
N ASN A 173 6.70 21.21 6.51
CA ASN A 173 5.44 21.16 7.23
C ASN A 173 4.30 21.84 6.47
N ALA A 174 4.56 22.98 5.81
CA ALA A 174 3.56 23.68 5.02
C ALA A 174 3.04 22.81 3.86
N THR A 175 3.93 22.11 3.16
CA THR A 175 3.62 21.22 2.04
C THR A 175 2.96 19.91 2.47
N TYR A 176 3.57 19.19 3.41
CA TYR A 176 3.18 17.80 3.73
C TYR A 176 2.31 17.67 4.98
N LYS A 177 2.03 18.78 5.67
CA LYS A 177 1.41 18.79 7.01
C LYS A 177 2.06 17.79 7.96
N ILE A 178 3.39 17.70 7.90
CA ILE A 178 4.16 16.60 8.51
C ILE A 178 3.99 16.57 10.04
N MET A 179 3.82 17.72 10.69
CA MET A 179 3.61 17.78 12.13
C MET A 179 2.24 17.23 12.52
N ARG A 180 1.19 17.59 11.78
CA ARG A 180 -0.17 17.06 12.00
C ARG A 180 -0.24 15.54 11.76
N ARG A 181 0.52 15.07 10.77
CA ARG A 181 0.69 13.63 10.50
C ARG A 181 1.37 12.91 11.66
N ILE A 182 2.47 13.44 12.18
CA ILE A 182 3.18 12.83 13.32
C ILE A 182 2.28 12.79 14.56
N GLU A 183 1.50 13.86 14.80
CA GLU A 183 0.51 13.89 15.88
C GLU A 183 -0.56 12.80 15.72
N ALA A 184 -1.11 12.61 14.52
CA ALA A 184 -2.04 11.53 14.23
C ALA A 184 -1.43 10.14 14.49
N GLU A 185 -0.16 9.95 14.11
CA GLU A 185 0.56 8.69 14.31
C GLU A 185 0.84 8.43 15.80
N GLU A 186 1.18 9.45 16.60
CA GLU A 186 1.31 9.33 18.07
C GLU A 186 -0.04 8.96 18.73
N LEU A 187 -1.12 9.61 18.33
CA LEU A 187 -2.47 9.29 18.83
C LEU A 187 -2.85 7.84 18.47
N SER A 188 -2.58 7.44 17.23
CA SER A 188 -2.86 6.08 16.76
C SER A 188 -2.07 5.04 17.52
N LEU A 189 -0.79 5.33 17.81
CA LEU A 189 0.10 4.48 18.58
C LEU A 189 -0.40 4.30 20.02
N ASP A 190 -0.86 5.37 20.66
CA ASP A 190 -1.41 5.35 22.03
C ASP A 190 -2.74 4.57 22.10
N ALA A 191 -3.62 4.76 21.12
CA ALA A 191 -4.94 4.11 21.09
C ALA A 191 -4.90 2.63 20.68
N SER A 192 -3.79 2.16 20.09
CA SER A 192 -3.70 0.81 19.54
C SER A 192 -3.42 -0.28 20.58
N GLU A 193 -4.13 -1.40 20.46
CA GLU A 193 -3.77 -2.63 21.18
C GLU A 193 -2.60 -3.35 20.51
N ILE A 194 -2.60 -3.35 19.17
CA ILE A 194 -1.60 -4.01 18.33
C ILE A 194 -1.19 -3.06 17.21
N VAL A 195 0.11 -2.93 16.99
CA VAL A 195 0.68 -2.30 15.81
C VAL A 195 1.32 -3.38 14.96
N ILE A 196 0.85 -3.51 13.72
CA ILE A 196 1.34 -4.46 12.74
C ILE A 196 2.35 -3.77 11.83
N THR A 197 3.55 -4.31 11.76
CA THR A 197 4.64 -3.84 10.91
C THR A 197 5.02 -4.89 9.87
N SER A 198 5.58 -4.45 8.74
CA SER A 198 6.03 -5.38 7.70
C SER A 198 7.37 -6.03 8.06
N THR A 199 8.20 -5.33 8.84
CA THR A 199 9.55 -5.80 9.20
C THR A 199 9.89 -5.48 10.66
N ARG A 200 10.93 -6.16 11.17
CA ARG A 200 11.53 -5.82 12.47
C ARG A 200 12.23 -4.46 12.44
N GLN A 201 12.85 -4.12 11.31
CA GLN A 201 13.56 -2.85 11.11
C GLN A 201 12.63 -1.65 11.30
N GLU A 202 11.39 -1.74 10.80
CA GLU A 202 10.35 -0.72 11.03
C GLU A 202 10.13 -0.44 12.52
N ILE A 203 10.11 -1.49 13.36
CA ILE A 203 9.91 -1.35 14.82
C ILE A 203 11.13 -0.69 15.47
N ASP A 204 12.32 -1.23 15.22
CA ASP A 204 13.52 -0.87 15.96
C ASP A 204 14.14 0.47 15.50
N GLU A 205 13.91 0.86 14.24
CA GLU A 205 14.54 2.04 13.63
C GLU A 205 13.56 3.17 13.31
N GLN A 206 12.27 2.89 13.09
CA GLN A 206 11.29 3.93 12.72
C GLN A 206 10.31 4.20 13.88
N TRP A 207 9.56 3.20 14.35
CA TRP A 207 8.61 3.36 15.46
C TRP A 207 9.29 3.78 16.75
N ARG A 208 10.53 3.34 16.99
CA ARG A 208 11.36 3.77 18.13
C ARG A 208 11.50 5.29 18.23
N TRP A 209 11.30 6.03 17.14
CA TRP A 209 11.40 7.48 17.17
C TRP A 209 10.16 8.15 17.75
N TYR A 210 9.04 7.46 17.95
CA TYR A 210 7.80 8.03 18.48
C TYR A 210 7.81 8.06 20.01
N ASP A 211 7.18 9.07 20.59
CA ASP A 211 7.25 9.31 22.04
C ASP A 211 6.39 8.30 22.80
N GLY A 212 5.29 7.83 22.20
CA GLY A 212 4.42 6.78 22.75
C GLY A 212 5.02 5.38 22.76
N PHE A 213 6.22 5.16 22.21
CA PHE A 213 6.80 3.83 22.09
C PHE A 213 8.30 3.77 22.35
N ASP A 214 8.70 2.90 23.29
CA ASP A 214 10.09 2.53 23.53
C ASP A 214 10.22 1.00 23.48
N PRO A 215 11.05 0.42 22.58
CA PRO A 215 11.19 -1.03 22.45
C PRO A 215 11.66 -1.75 23.71
N ILE A 216 12.43 -1.08 24.58
CA ILE A 216 12.94 -1.69 25.82
C ILE A 216 11.83 -1.68 26.88
N LEU A 217 11.09 -0.58 26.98
CA LEU A 217 9.98 -0.43 27.90
C LEU A 217 8.82 -1.34 27.55
N GLU A 218 8.46 -1.47 26.26
CA GLU A 218 7.42 -2.39 25.79
C GLU A 218 7.72 -3.83 26.24
N ARG A 219 8.95 -4.31 26.00
CA ARG A 219 9.37 -5.67 26.41
C ARG A 219 9.25 -5.88 27.91
N LYS A 220 9.61 -4.86 28.71
CA LYS A 220 9.49 -4.89 30.18
C LYS A 220 8.02 -4.93 30.61
N ILE A 221 7.16 -4.11 30.02
CA ILE A 221 5.71 -4.09 30.28
C ILE A 221 5.12 -5.47 29.95
N ARG A 222 5.45 -6.06 28.80
CA ARG A 222 5.00 -7.42 28.44
C ARG A 222 5.47 -8.50 29.40
N ALA A 223 6.73 -8.45 29.83
CA ALA A 223 7.24 -9.39 30.81
C ALA A 223 6.49 -9.29 32.16
N ARG A 224 6.10 -8.07 32.58
CA ARG A 224 5.30 -7.85 33.79
C ARG A 224 3.88 -8.37 33.64
N ILE A 225 3.21 -8.06 32.52
CA ILE A 225 1.86 -8.56 32.21
C ILE A 225 1.82 -10.09 32.26
N ARG A 226 2.78 -10.78 31.61
CA ARG A 226 2.86 -12.25 31.62
C ARG A 226 3.06 -12.86 33.02
N ARG A 227 3.67 -12.11 33.93
CA ARG A 227 3.90 -12.52 35.33
C ARG A 227 2.77 -12.06 36.26
N ASN A 228 1.70 -11.49 35.71
CA ASN A 228 0.61 -10.88 36.45
C ASN A 228 1.08 -9.83 37.48
N VAL A 229 2.08 -9.03 37.10
CA VAL A 229 2.64 -7.95 37.93
C VAL A 229 2.13 -6.61 37.42
N SER A 230 1.70 -5.72 38.33
CA SER A 230 1.22 -4.37 38.00
C SER A 230 2.19 -3.60 37.09
N CYS A 231 1.66 -2.97 36.04
CA CYS A 231 2.41 -2.06 35.17
C CYS A 231 2.29 -0.58 35.59
N TYR A 232 1.72 -0.30 36.77
CA TYR A 232 1.49 1.05 37.29
C TYR A 232 0.71 1.94 36.31
N GLY A 233 -0.30 1.37 35.65
CA GLY A 233 -1.10 2.07 34.64
C GLY A 233 -0.38 2.34 33.32
N ARG A 234 0.88 1.91 33.15
CA ARG A 234 1.59 2.06 31.88
C ARG A 234 1.11 1.01 30.88
N PHE A 235 0.80 1.48 29.69
CA PHE A 235 0.42 0.69 28.54
C PHE A 235 1.30 1.09 27.35
N MET A 236 1.57 0.13 26.48
CA MET A 236 2.16 0.34 25.17
C MET A 236 1.52 -0.69 24.22
N PRO A 237 1.33 -0.36 22.93
CA PRO A 237 0.83 -1.30 21.95
C PRO A 237 1.75 -2.50 21.78
N ARG A 238 1.20 -3.64 21.35
CA ARG A 238 2.02 -4.82 21.02
C ARG A 238 2.49 -4.68 19.58
N MET A 239 3.79 -4.59 19.38
CA MET A 239 4.38 -4.59 18.03
C MET A 239 4.47 -6.02 17.48
N VAL A 240 3.85 -6.28 16.33
CA VAL A 240 3.85 -7.59 15.66
C VAL A 240 4.33 -7.44 14.23
N VAL A 241 5.33 -8.23 13.86
CA VAL A 241 5.80 -8.31 12.47
C VAL A 241 4.90 -9.30 11.73
N ILE A 242 4.09 -8.82 10.80
CA ILE A 242 3.29 -9.63 9.87
C ILE A 242 3.64 -9.15 8.46
N PRO A 243 4.64 -9.78 7.81
CA PRO A 243 5.02 -9.38 6.47
C PRO A 243 3.86 -9.59 5.48
N PRO A 244 3.59 -8.64 4.56
CA PRO A 244 2.63 -8.89 3.49
C PRO A 244 3.08 -10.02 2.57
N GLY A 245 2.11 -10.70 1.98
CA GLY A 245 2.33 -11.61 0.86
C GLY A 245 2.19 -10.92 -0.50
N MET A 246 2.27 -11.72 -1.56
CA MET A 246 1.81 -11.34 -2.90
C MET A 246 0.81 -12.37 -3.38
N GLU A 247 -0.21 -11.93 -4.11
CA GLU A 247 -1.07 -12.83 -4.86
C GLU A 247 -0.32 -13.43 -6.06
N PHE A 248 -0.32 -14.76 -6.16
CA PHE A 248 0.44 -15.49 -7.18
C PHE A 248 -0.39 -15.91 -8.40
N HIS A 249 -1.71 -15.71 -8.43
CA HIS A 249 -2.58 -16.14 -9.54
C HIS A 249 -2.13 -15.59 -10.91
N HIS A 250 -1.50 -14.42 -10.93
CA HIS A 250 -1.00 -13.77 -12.15
C HIS A 250 0.50 -14.01 -12.41
N ILE A 251 1.18 -14.76 -11.54
CA ILE A 251 2.59 -15.12 -11.69
C ILE A 251 2.64 -16.57 -12.13
N VAL A 252 2.73 -16.78 -13.44
CA VAL A 252 3.04 -18.11 -13.99
C VAL A 252 4.52 -18.37 -13.69
N PRO A 253 4.85 -19.39 -12.89
CA PRO A 253 6.24 -19.82 -12.76
C PRO A 253 6.73 -20.22 -14.15
N LEU A 254 7.81 -19.59 -14.60
CA LEU A 254 8.58 -20.18 -15.68
C LEU A 254 9.32 -21.32 -15.02
N ASP A 255 8.90 -22.56 -15.28
CA ASP A 255 9.69 -23.74 -14.92
C ASP A 255 11.03 -23.61 -15.63
N GLY A 256 12.01 -23.06 -14.91
CA GLY A 256 13.38 -23.04 -15.35
C GLY A 256 13.91 -24.44 -15.14
N ASP A 257 14.38 -25.06 -16.21
CA ASP A 257 15.21 -26.26 -16.19
C ASP A 257 16.41 -26.05 -15.24
N MET A 258 16.18 -26.28 -13.95
CA MET A 258 17.19 -26.55 -12.94
C MET A 258 17.03 -28.00 -12.54
N ASP A 259 17.28 -28.90 -13.47
CA ASP A 259 18.11 -30.08 -13.28
C ASP A 259 18.14 -30.86 -14.59
N GLY A 260 19.36 -31.15 -15.06
CA GLY A 260 19.56 -31.83 -16.32
C GLY A 260 19.08 -33.26 -16.28
N GLU A 261 18.10 -33.58 -17.12
CA GLU A 261 18.02 -34.80 -17.92
C GLU A 261 16.88 -34.62 -18.93
N THR A 262 17.25 -34.44 -20.20
CA THR A 262 16.29 -34.41 -21.31
C THR A 262 15.75 -35.83 -21.51
N ASP A 263 14.64 -36.15 -20.86
CA ASP A 263 13.80 -37.26 -21.31
C ASP A 263 12.85 -36.75 -22.40
N THR A 264 13.04 -37.33 -23.57
CA THR A 264 12.23 -37.11 -24.77
C THR A 264 10.80 -37.60 -24.54
N SER A 265 9.91 -36.72 -24.10
CA SER A 265 8.47 -36.87 -24.30
C SER A 265 7.94 -35.69 -25.10
N GLU A 266 7.54 -35.96 -26.34
CA GLU A 266 6.94 -35.04 -27.30
C GLU A 266 5.52 -34.59 -26.88
N ASP A 267 5.35 -34.00 -25.70
CA ASP A 267 4.11 -33.31 -25.36
C ASP A 267 4.30 -31.80 -25.62
N HIS A 268 3.65 -31.34 -26.69
CA HIS A 268 3.59 -29.95 -27.11
C HIS A 268 2.91 -29.09 -26.02
N HIS A 269 3.68 -28.64 -25.03
CA HIS A 269 3.32 -27.45 -24.29
C HIS A 269 3.39 -26.26 -25.24
N PRO A 270 2.30 -25.51 -25.47
CA PRO A 270 2.37 -24.31 -26.30
C PRO A 270 3.38 -23.37 -25.66
N THR A 271 4.42 -22.97 -26.41
CA THR A 271 5.31 -21.87 -26.03
C THR A 271 4.43 -20.71 -25.57
N PRO A 272 4.60 -20.20 -24.33
CA PRO A 272 3.80 -19.10 -23.84
C PRO A 272 3.84 -17.97 -24.85
N ALA A 273 2.68 -17.53 -25.33
CA ALA A 273 2.62 -16.39 -26.24
C ALA A 273 3.33 -15.21 -25.59
N ASP A 274 4.15 -14.49 -26.36
CA ASP A 274 4.88 -13.34 -25.86
C ASP A 274 3.91 -12.38 -25.13
N PRO A 275 4.27 -11.87 -23.95
CA PRO A 275 3.41 -10.96 -23.21
C PRO A 275 2.99 -9.76 -24.08
N PRO A 276 1.77 -9.20 -23.96
CA PRO A 276 1.32 -8.09 -24.81
C PRO A 276 2.23 -6.86 -24.80
N ILE A 277 2.95 -6.64 -23.70
CA ILE A 277 3.92 -5.53 -23.55
C ILE A 277 5.22 -5.76 -24.33
N TRP A 278 5.49 -6.99 -24.78
CA TRP A 278 6.76 -7.36 -25.39
C TRP A 278 7.06 -6.52 -26.62
N THR A 279 6.10 -6.34 -27.54
CA THR A 279 6.26 -5.49 -28.73
C THR A 279 6.65 -4.05 -28.37
N GLU A 280 6.08 -3.50 -27.30
CA GLU A 280 6.36 -2.15 -26.82
C GLU A 280 7.75 -2.01 -26.21
N ILE A 281 8.30 -3.08 -25.62
CA ILE A 281 9.65 -3.12 -25.07
C ILE A 281 10.67 -3.35 -26.18
N MET A 282 10.45 -4.38 -27.01
CA MET A 282 11.42 -4.86 -27.99
C MET A 282 11.78 -3.81 -29.05
N ARG A 283 10.86 -2.90 -29.38
CA ARG A 283 11.12 -1.79 -30.34
C ARG A 283 12.25 -0.86 -29.91
N PHE A 284 12.61 -0.84 -28.62
CA PHE A 284 13.69 0.01 -28.10
C PHE A 284 15.07 -0.64 -28.25
N PHE A 285 15.15 -1.95 -28.49
CA PHE A 285 16.41 -2.68 -28.43
C PHE A 285 16.99 -2.97 -29.81
N THR A 286 18.27 -2.69 -29.98
CA THR A 286 19.02 -3.11 -31.18
C THR A 286 19.29 -4.61 -31.17
N ASN A 287 19.60 -5.18 -30.00
CA ASN A 287 19.70 -6.62 -29.80
C ASN A 287 18.75 -7.07 -28.69
N PRO A 288 17.52 -7.48 -29.04
CA PRO A 288 16.52 -7.93 -28.07
C PRO A 288 16.86 -9.26 -27.38
N ARG A 289 17.86 -10.01 -27.87
CA ARG A 289 18.26 -11.31 -27.29
C ARG A 289 19.12 -11.18 -26.03
N LYS A 290 19.62 -9.98 -25.71
CA LYS A 290 20.35 -9.78 -24.47
C LYS A 290 19.40 -9.94 -23.28
N PRO A 291 19.86 -10.50 -22.14
CA PRO A 291 19.09 -10.49 -20.90
C PRO A 291 18.71 -9.06 -20.52
N MET A 292 17.58 -8.91 -19.83
CA MET A 292 17.05 -7.62 -19.41
C MET A 292 17.20 -7.41 -17.91
N ILE A 293 17.70 -6.25 -17.52
CA ILE A 293 17.57 -5.71 -16.17
C ILE A 293 16.23 -5.00 -16.12
N LEU A 294 15.26 -5.54 -15.39
CA LEU A 294 13.92 -4.98 -15.29
C LEU A 294 13.78 -4.13 -14.01
N ALA A 295 13.34 -2.87 -14.17
CA ALA A 295 12.91 -2.02 -13.06
C ALA A 295 11.46 -1.57 -13.28
N LEU A 296 10.57 -1.98 -12.38
CA LEU A 296 9.17 -1.60 -12.36
C LEU A 296 8.91 -0.71 -11.14
N ALA A 297 8.75 0.59 -11.36
CA ALA A 297 8.48 1.55 -10.29
C ALA A 297 7.90 2.84 -10.85
N ARG A 298 7.09 3.54 -10.05
CA ARG A 298 6.66 4.90 -10.41
C ARG A 298 7.85 5.85 -10.54
N PRO A 299 7.77 6.86 -11.43
CA PRO A 299 8.78 7.90 -11.56
C PRO A 299 8.68 8.85 -10.36
N ASP A 300 9.27 8.43 -9.25
CA ASP A 300 9.35 9.15 -7.98
C ASP A 300 10.82 9.23 -7.53
N PRO A 301 11.30 10.37 -7.03
CA PRO A 301 12.69 10.54 -6.59
C PRO A 301 13.16 9.48 -5.58
N LYS A 302 12.27 8.97 -4.70
CA LYS A 302 12.61 7.93 -3.72
C LYS A 302 12.91 6.57 -4.35
N LYS A 303 12.41 6.31 -5.56
CA LYS A 303 12.67 5.06 -6.28
C LYS A 303 14.04 5.03 -6.94
N ASN A 304 14.73 6.17 -6.98
CA ASN A 304 16.12 6.29 -7.39
C ASN A 304 16.44 5.73 -8.79
N ILE A 305 15.47 5.79 -9.71
CA ILE A 305 15.60 5.27 -11.08
C ILE A 305 16.73 5.98 -11.84
N THR A 306 16.92 7.28 -11.61
CA THR A 306 17.98 8.07 -12.26
C THR A 306 19.38 7.54 -11.94
N THR A 307 19.64 7.11 -10.71
CA THR A 307 20.93 6.50 -10.34
C THR A 307 21.12 5.14 -10.99
N LEU A 308 20.06 4.34 -11.13
CA LEU A 308 20.12 3.08 -11.89
C LEU A 308 20.54 3.33 -13.35
N VAL A 309 19.90 4.29 -14.03
CA VAL A 309 20.26 4.63 -15.43
C VAL A 309 21.69 5.13 -15.53
N LYS A 310 22.12 5.99 -14.58
CA LYS A 310 23.51 6.47 -14.53
C LYS A 310 24.50 5.32 -14.35
N ALA A 311 24.27 4.42 -13.39
CA ALA A 311 25.14 3.28 -13.11
C ALA A 311 25.23 2.33 -14.32
N PHE A 312 24.09 2.06 -14.97
CA PHE A 312 24.06 1.27 -16.22
C PHE A 312 24.84 1.97 -17.34
N GLY A 313 24.65 3.28 -17.50
CA GLY A 313 25.31 4.08 -18.54
C GLY A 313 26.83 4.21 -18.35
N GLU A 314 27.31 4.21 -17.12
CA GLU A 314 28.75 4.26 -16.78
C GLU A 314 29.44 2.89 -16.87
N CYS A 315 28.69 1.78 -16.82
CA CYS A 315 29.25 0.42 -16.82
C CYS A 315 29.23 -0.23 -18.21
N ARG A 316 30.26 0.03 -19.02
CA ARG A 316 30.38 -0.55 -20.37
C ARG A 316 30.22 -2.09 -20.42
N PRO A 317 30.87 -2.89 -19.55
CA PRO A 317 30.69 -4.34 -19.57
C PRO A 317 29.24 -4.77 -19.37
N LEU A 318 28.50 -4.09 -18.49
CA LEU A 318 27.09 -4.40 -18.23
C LEU A 318 26.20 -4.12 -19.45
N ARG A 319 26.46 -3.02 -20.16
CA ARG A 319 25.76 -2.64 -21.40
C ARG A 319 26.03 -3.63 -22.54
N GLU A 320 27.23 -4.20 -22.60
CA GLU A 320 27.57 -5.23 -23.58
C GLU A 320 26.79 -6.52 -23.31
N LEU A 321 26.55 -6.85 -22.04
CA LEU A 321 25.88 -8.09 -21.61
C LEU A 321 24.35 -8.00 -21.54
N ALA A 322 23.77 -6.84 -21.20
CA ALA A 322 22.35 -6.73 -20.88
C ALA A 322 21.70 -5.47 -21.45
N ASN A 323 20.38 -5.53 -21.62
CA ASN A 323 19.51 -4.38 -21.85
C ASN A 323 18.89 -3.89 -20.53
N LEU A 324 18.46 -2.64 -20.46
CA LEU A 324 17.76 -2.07 -19.31
C LEU A 324 16.29 -1.76 -19.67
N THR A 325 15.34 -2.30 -18.93
CA THR A 325 13.90 -2.06 -19.14
C THR A 325 13.32 -1.31 -17.94
N LEU A 326 12.78 -0.12 -18.19
CA LEU A 326 12.23 0.79 -17.19
C LEU A 326 10.71 0.94 -17.39
N ILE A 327 9.91 0.25 -16.60
CA ILE A 327 8.44 0.41 -16.59
C ILE A 327 8.08 1.47 -15.55
N MET A 328 7.83 2.70 -16.01
CA MET A 328 7.71 3.91 -15.19
C MET A 328 6.29 4.51 -15.16
N GLY A 329 5.29 3.69 -14.87
CA GLY A 329 3.88 4.14 -14.90
C GLY A 329 3.36 4.39 -16.33
N ASN A 330 2.07 4.70 -16.44
CA ASN A 330 1.44 5.04 -17.71
C ASN A 330 1.50 6.56 -17.95
N ARG A 331 1.73 6.97 -19.20
CA ARG A 331 1.75 8.39 -19.61
C ARG A 331 1.31 8.57 -21.06
N ASP A 332 0.52 9.61 -21.32
CA ASP A 332 0.20 10.07 -22.67
C ASP A 332 1.27 11.07 -23.14
N GLY A 333 1.40 12.18 -22.41
CA GLY A 333 2.45 13.20 -22.53
C GLY A 333 3.31 13.32 -21.26
N ILE A 334 4.50 13.91 -21.38
CA ILE A 334 5.34 14.23 -20.21
C ILE A 334 4.79 15.44 -19.47
N ASP A 335 4.24 16.40 -20.22
CA ASP A 335 3.71 17.65 -19.67
C ASP A 335 2.40 17.46 -18.90
N ASP A 336 1.68 16.36 -19.15
CA ASP A 336 0.45 15.98 -18.45
C ASP A 336 0.71 15.28 -17.11
N MET A 337 1.98 14.95 -16.81
CA MET A 337 2.34 14.28 -15.58
C MET A 337 2.46 15.27 -14.41
N SER A 338 2.45 14.74 -13.17
CA SER A 338 2.82 15.57 -12.01
C SER A 338 4.22 16.18 -12.20
N SER A 339 4.43 17.42 -11.75
CA SER A 339 5.72 18.13 -11.91
C SER A 339 6.91 17.32 -11.39
N THR A 340 6.71 16.56 -10.32
CA THR A 340 7.73 15.68 -9.74
C THR A 340 8.03 14.48 -10.66
N SER A 341 6.99 13.80 -11.14
CA SER A 341 7.15 12.65 -12.04
C SER A 341 7.73 13.04 -13.40
N ALA A 342 7.28 14.17 -13.96
CA ALA A 342 7.82 14.75 -15.18
C ALA A 342 9.32 15.05 -15.02
N SER A 343 9.74 15.66 -13.91
CA SER A 343 11.14 15.97 -13.62
C SER A 343 12.03 14.73 -13.56
N VAL A 344 11.56 13.65 -12.91
CA VAL A 344 12.28 12.36 -12.86
C VAL A 344 12.43 11.78 -14.26
N LEU A 345 11.34 11.73 -15.05
CA LEU A 345 11.37 11.18 -16.40
C LEU A 345 12.28 12.00 -17.33
N LEU A 346 12.21 13.33 -17.28
CA LEU A 346 13.12 14.20 -18.03
C LEU A 346 14.58 13.97 -17.65
N SER A 347 14.86 13.73 -16.37
CA SER A 347 16.21 13.40 -15.91
C SER A 347 16.69 12.05 -16.45
N VAL A 348 15.80 11.05 -16.52
CA VAL A 348 16.10 9.76 -17.16
C VAL A 348 16.41 9.94 -18.65
N LEU A 349 15.60 10.71 -19.39
CA LEU A 349 15.84 10.97 -20.81
C LEU A 349 17.17 11.67 -21.05
N LYS A 350 17.53 12.67 -20.22
CA LYS A 350 18.84 13.33 -20.28
C LYS A 350 20.00 12.38 -20.02
N LEU A 351 19.84 11.38 -19.15
CA LEU A 351 20.87 10.38 -18.89
C LEU A 351 21.01 9.38 -20.04
N ILE A 352 19.89 8.96 -20.65
CA ILE A 352 19.90 8.12 -21.85
C ILE A 352 20.68 8.80 -22.97
N ASP A 353 20.39 10.07 -23.22
CA ASP A 353 21.09 10.88 -24.21
C ASP A 353 22.58 11.05 -23.87
N LYS A 354 22.88 11.48 -22.64
CA LYS A 354 24.25 11.70 -22.17
C LYS A 354 25.16 10.49 -22.31
N HIS A 355 24.64 9.29 -22.10
CA HIS A 355 25.41 8.04 -22.11
C HIS A 355 25.26 7.24 -23.42
N ASP A 356 24.58 7.79 -24.42
CA ASP A 356 24.29 7.17 -25.72
C ASP A 356 23.68 5.76 -25.57
N LEU A 357 22.58 5.68 -24.81
CA LEU A 357 21.93 4.41 -24.43
C LEU A 357 20.81 3.98 -25.38
N TYR A 358 20.71 4.62 -26.55
CA TYR A 358 19.77 4.25 -27.59
C TYR A 358 20.03 2.80 -28.04
N GLY A 359 18.95 2.03 -28.25
CA GLY A 359 19.08 0.61 -28.58
C GLY A 359 19.33 -0.33 -27.40
N GLN A 360 19.48 0.21 -26.17
CA GLN A 360 19.85 -0.56 -24.97
C GLN A 360 18.92 -0.31 -23.78
N VAL A 361 18.15 0.78 -23.79
CA VAL A 361 17.21 1.14 -22.73
C VAL A 361 15.78 1.22 -23.27
N ALA A 362 14.87 0.44 -22.71
CA ALA A 362 13.43 0.50 -23.00
C ALA A 362 12.68 1.25 -21.90
N TYR A 363 11.73 2.10 -22.31
CA TYR A 363 10.91 2.89 -21.40
C TYR A 363 9.50 3.09 -21.98
N PRO A 364 8.70 2.01 -22.14
CA PRO A 364 7.41 2.06 -22.80
C PRO A 364 6.46 3.08 -22.16
N LYS A 365 5.56 3.65 -22.96
CA LYS A 365 4.60 4.66 -22.50
C LYS A 365 3.46 4.06 -21.68
N HIS A 366 3.00 2.89 -22.10
CA HIS A 366 1.87 2.21 -21.50
C HIS A 366 2.21 0.76 -21.19
N HIS A 367 1.63 0.28 -20.11
CA HIS A 367 1.54 -1.13 -19.75
C HIS A 367 0.11 -1.40 -19.27
N LYS A 368 -0.38 -2.60 -19.57
CA LYS A 368 -1.59 -3.15 -19.00
C LYS A 368 -1.16 -4.23 -18.02
N GLN A 369 -1.82 -4.28 -16.85
CA GLN A 369 -1.70 -5.41 -15.95
C GLN A 369 -2.41 -6.62 -16.54
#